data_AF-Q4D376-F1
#
_entry.id   AF-Q4D376-F1
#
_cell.length_a   1.000
_cell.length_b   1.000
_cell.length_c   1.000
_cell.angle_alpha   90.00
_cell.angle_beta   90.00
_cell.angle_gamma   90.00
#
_symmetry.space_group_name_H-M   'P 1'
#
loop_
_entity.id
_entity.type
_entity.pdbx_description
1 polymer ?
#
loop_
_entity_poly.entity_id
_entity_poly.type
_entity_poly.pdbx_seq_one_letter_code
_entity_poly.pdbx_strand_id
1 'polypeptide(L)'
;VPERVLELVPPEMLDGKKVQKAFHVTTLYLGRDACKDPFLLRQLVGLLGESIELTLTSVASDPKGTAIAVRNEGEFPCENVHPHITIANAPGVPPAHSNELLDDSHADDPCRTVDSLPAGTRVTGTFVFR
;
A
#
# COMPACT_ATOMS: atom_id res chain seq x y z
N VAL A 1 -1.84 10.31 -10.75
CA VAL A 1 -2.89 9.67 -11.58
C VAL A 1 -2.66 8.17 -11.52
N PRO A 2 -3.70 7.33 -11.38
CA PRO A 2 -3.59 5.87 -11.20
C PRO A 2 -2.63 5.16 -12.16
N GLU A 3 -2.51 5.67 -13.39
CA GLU A 3 -1.64 5.17 -14.46
C GLU A 3 -0.17 5.06 -14.03
N ARG A 4 0.37 6.09 -13.35
CA ARG A 4 1.77 6.09 -12.89
C ARG A 4 2.11 4.98 -11.92
N VAL A 5 1.14 4.50 -11.15
CA VAL A 5 1.37 3.41 -10.18
C VAL A 5 1.43 2.08 -10.91
N LEU A 6 0.59 1.89 -11.93
CA LEU A 6 0.57 0.65 -12.73
C LEU A 6 1.80 0.52 -13.64
N GLU A 7 2.34 1.62 -14.14
CA GLU A 7 3.58 1.63 -14.93
C GLU A 7 4.80 1.11 -14.16
N LEU A 8 4.75 1.11 -12.83
CA LEU A 8 5.83 0.60 -11.97
C LEU A 8 5.77 -0.92 -11.78
N VAL A 9 4.71 -1.58 -12.22
CA VAL A 9 4.46 -2.99 -11.93
C VAL A 9 4.77 -3.83 -13.16
N PRO A 10 5.72 -4.80 -13.06
CA PRO A 10 5.97 -5.74 -14.14
C PRO A 10 4.67 -6.46 -14.56
N PRO A 11 4.34 -6.53 -15.86
CA PRO A 11 3.07 -7.10 -16.33
C PRO A 11 2.81 -8.53 -15.84
N GLU A 12 3.85 -9.36 -15.77
CA GLU A 12 3.79 -10.75 -15.29
C GLU A 12 3.33 -10.85 -13.83
N MET A 13 3.58 -9.81 -13.02
CA MET A 13 3.08 -9.76 -11.64
C MET A 13 1.57 -9.54 -11.56
N LEU A 14 0.90 -9.22 -12.68
CA LEU A 14 -0.55 -9.04 -12.73
C LEU A 14 -1.31 -10.27 -13.26
N ASP A 15 -0.59 -11.29 -13.73
CA ASP A 15 -1.19 -12.48 -14.33
C ASP A 15 -2.11 -13.21 -13.34
N GLY A 16 -3.33 -13.54 -13.82
CA GLY A 16 -4.36 -14.20 -13.03
C GLY A 16 -5.05 -13.33 -11.97
N LYS A 17 -4.68 -12.05 -11.85
CA LYS A 17 -5.19 -11.14 -10.82
C LYS A 17 -6.11 -10.07 -11.41
N LYS A 18 -6.95 -9.51 -10.55
CA LYS A 18 -7.81 -8.36 -10.87
C LYS A 18 -7.20 -7.09 -10.31
N VAL A 19 -6.87 -6.16 -11.20
CA VAL A 19 -6.35 -4.83 -10.86
C VAL A 19 -7.42 -4.01 -10.12
N GLN A 20 -7.00 -3.29 -9.07
CA GLN A 20 -7.85 -2.41 -8.30
C GLN A 20 -8.29 -1.19 -9.14
N LYS A 21 -9.50 -0.69 -8.89
CA LYS A 21 -10.02 0.51 -9.57
C LYS A 21 -9.49 1.82 -8.97
N ALA A 22 -8.98 1.76 -7.74
CA ALA A 22 -8.46 2.92 -7.02
C ALA A 22 -7.30 2.48 -6.13
N PHE A 23 -6.24 3.28 -6.15
CA PHE A 23 -5.02 3.06 -5.38
C PHE A 23 -5.00 4.00 -4.19
N HIS A 24 -4.67 3.45 -3.02
CA HIS A 24 -4.59 4.20 -1.76
C HIS A 24 -3.60 3.50 -0.82
N VAL A 25 -3.07 4.27 0.12
CA VAL A 25 -2.34 3.76 1.28
C VAL A 25 -3.26 3.90 2.47
N THR A 26 -3.52 2.79 3.16
CA THR A 26 -4.30 2.80 4.40
C THR A 26 -3.37 3.20 5.54
N THR A 27 -3.60 4.38 6.12
CA THR A 27 -2.84 4.85 7.28
C THR A 27 -3.38 4.25 8.59
N LEU A 28 -4.70 4.19 8.71
CA LEU A 28 -5.42 3.69 9.88
C LEU A 28 -6.71 3.02 9.42
N TYR A 29 -6.96 1.79 9.89
CA TYR A 29 -8.21 1.08 9.65
C TYR A 29 -8.99 0.94 10.95
N LEU A 30 -10.12 1.63 11.05
CA LEU A 30 -10.98 1.61 12.24
C LEU A 30 -12.12 0.59 12.16
N GLY A 31 -12.47 0.12 10.96
CA GLY A 31 -13.63 -0.75 10.77
C GLY A 31 -14.92 -0.12 11.30
N ARG A 32 -15.51 -0.70 12.35
CA ARG A 32 -16.69 -0.16 13.04
C ARG A 32 -16.36 0.53 14.37
N ASP A 33 -15.09 0.52 14.77
CA ASP A 33 -14.65 1.12 16.00
C ASP A 33 -14.34 2.61 15.82
N ALA A 34 -14.27 3.34 16.93
CA ALA A 34 -13.77 4.70 16.93
C ALA A 34 -12.24 4.70 17.09
N CYS A 35 -11.58 5.75 16.58
CA CYS A 35 -10.17 5.98 16.89
C CYS A 35 -10.01 6.18 18.40
N LYS A 36 -9.24 5.31 19.04
CA LYS A 36 -9.00 5.35 20.48
C LYS A 36 -7.89 6.33 20.87
N ASP A 37 -7.06 6.73 19.91
CA ASP A 37 -5.99 7.71 20.09
C ASP A 37 -6.45 9.10 19.59
N PRO A 38 -6.81 10.02 20.51
CA PRO A 38 -7.25 11.37 20.14
C PRO A 38 -6.11 12.25 19.61
N PHE A 39 -4.84 11.93 19.87
CA PHE A 39 -3.70 12.67 19.32
C PHE A 39 -3.47 12.28 17.87
N LEU A 40 -3.43 10.97 17.59
CA LEU A 40 -3.37 10.47 16.22
C LEU A 40 -4.53 11.02 15.38
N LEU A 41 -5.76 10.97 15.91
CA LEU A 41 -6.91 11.51 15.19
C LEU A 41 -6.74 12.99 14.83
N ARG A 42 -6.21 13.83 15.75
CA ARG A 42 -5.95 15.24 15.44
C ARG A 42 -4.90 15.42 14.36
N GLN A 43 -3.83 14.61 14.39
CA GLN A 43 -2.81 14.65 13.34
C GLN A 43 -3.41 14.28 11.98
N LEU A 44 -4.22 13.22 11.92
CA LEU A 44 -4.91 12.80 10.69
C LEU A 44 -5.90 13.87 10.19
N VAL A 45 -6.67 14.50 11.08
CA VAL A 45 -7.57 15.60 10.72
C VAL A 45 -6.80 16.79 10.15
N GLY A 46 -5.63 17.11 10.71
CA GLY A 46 -4.75 18.16 10.21
C GLY A 46 -4.19 17.91 8.80
N LEU A 47 -4.22 16.65 8.33
CA LEU A 47 -3.79 16.29 6.98
C LEU A 47 -4.96 16.22 5.98
N LEU A 48 -6.22 16.42 6.40
CA LEU A 48 -7.36 16.29 5.51
C LEU A 48 -7.27 17.24 4.31
N GLY A 49 -7.21 16.67 3.11
CA GLY A 49 -7.08 17.42 1.85
C GLY A 49 -5.63 17.79 1.49
N GLU A 50 -4.67 17.53 2.38
CA GLU A 50 -3.27 17.79 2.11
C GLU A 50 -2.69 16.81 1.10
N SER A 51 -1.74 17.32 0.32
CA SER A 51 -1.00 16.56 -0.67
C SER A 51 0.22 15.93 -0.01
N ILE A 52 0.26 14.60 0.03
CA ILE A 52 1.35 13.83 0.64
C ILE A 52 2.18 13.18 -0.47
N GLU A 53 3.49 13.39 -0.42
CA GLU A 53 4.44 12.66 -1.27
C GLU A 53 4.82 11.35 -0.60
N LEU A 54 4.63 10.24 -1.32
CA LEU A 54 4.94 8.89 -0.91
C LEU A 54 6.20 8.43 -1.62
N THR A 55 7.12 7.79 -0.89
CA THR A 55 8.28 7.12 -1.49
C THR A 55 7.98 5.63 -1.64
N LEU A 56 8.09 5.13 -2.87
CA LEU A 56 7.86 3.73 -3.22
C LEU A 56 9.20 2.99 -3.26
N THR A 57 9.23 1.76 -2.74
CA THR A 57 10.50 1.02 -2.55
C THR A 57 10.57 -0.26 -3.37
N SER A 58 9.51 -1.04 -3.41
CA SER A 58 9.48 -2.31 -4.15
C SER A 58 8.06 -2.69 -4.56
N VAL A 59 7.97 -3.56 -5.55
CA VAL A 59 6.77 -4.30 -5.92
C VAL A 59 6.92 -5.72 -5.39
N ALA A 60 5.97 -6.19 -4.59
CA ALA A 60 5.89 -7.58 -4.16
C ALA A 60 4.71 -8.26 -4.84
N SER A 61 4.88 -9.51 -5.26
CA SER A 61 3.82 -10.31 -5.88
C SER A 61 3.95 -11.80 -5.56
N ASP A 62 2.81 -12.45 -5.38
CA ASP A 62 2.66 -13.90 -5.32
C ASP A 62 1.44 -14.31 -6.18
N PRO A 63 0.98 -15.57 -6.22
CA PRO A 63 -0.23 -15.94 -6.94
C PRO A 63 -1.52 -15.27 -6.44
N LYS A 64 -1.57 -14.76 -5.21
CA LYS A 64 -2.77 -14.22 -4.56
C LYS A 64 -2.89 -12.69 -4.68
N GLY A 65 -1.78 -11.98 -4.76
CA GLY A 65 -1.77 -10.52 -4.70
C GLY A 65 -0.51 -9.86 -5.26
N THR A 66 -0.65 -8.56 -5.52
CA THR A 66 0.45 -7.67 -5.94
C THR A 66 0.29 -6.35 -5.21
N ALA A 67 1.35 -5.88 -4.58
CA ALA A 67 1.38 -4.65 -3.80
C ALA A 67 2.68 -3.89 -4.01
N ILE A 68 2.61 -2.56 -3.86
CA ILE A 68 3.79 -1.69 -3.83
C ILE A 68 4.04 -1.26 -2.40
N ALA A 69 5.25 -1.51 -1.90
CA ALA A 69 5.70 -1.08 -0.59
C ALA A 69 5.97 0.43 -0.56
N VAL A 70 5.45 1.10 0.46
CA VAL A 70 5.62 2.53 0.70
C VAL A 70 6.51 2.70 1.92
N ARG A 71 7.62 3.43 1.76
CA ARG A 71 8.44 3.82 2.91
C ARG A 71 7.67 4.84 3.74
N ASN A 72 7.64 4.62 5.05
CA ASN A 72 7.24 5.64 6.02
C ASN A 72 8.18 5.59 7.24
N GLU A 73 9.16 6.50 7.28
CA GLU A 73 10.07 6.78 8.38
C GLU A 73 9.52 7.91 9.29
N GLY A 74 8.21 8.16 9.26
CA GLY A 74 7.53 9.19 10.05
C GLY A 74 7.08 10.40 9.23
N GLU A 75 7.11 10.32 7.90
CA GLU A 75 6.64 11.39 7.01
C GLU A 75 5.12 11.62 7.12
N PHE A 76 4.35 10.60 7.51
CA PHE A 76 2.93 10.74 7.80
C PHE A 76 2.49 9.80 8.94
N PRO A 77 1.49 10.19 9.76
CA PRO A 77 0.92 9.31 10.77
C PRO A 77 0.32 8.05 10.11
N CYS A 78 0.80 6.89 10.52
CA CYS A 78 0.39 5.59 9.99
C CYS A 78 0.54 4.53 11.06
N GLU A 79 -0.54 3.78 11.32
CA GLU A 79 -0.52 2.60 12.18
C GLU A 79 -0.33 1.29 11.40
N ASN A 80 -0.50 1.32 10.08
CA ASN A 80 -0.18 0.16 9.28
C ASN A 80 1.34 -0.08 9.29
N VAL A 81 1.76 -1.22 9.84
CA VAL A 81 3.17 -1.66 9.94
C VAL A 81 3.81 -1.83 8.56
N HIS A 82 3.02 -2.16 7.54
CA HIS A 82 3.47 -2.29 6.16
C HIS A 82 2.69 -1.32 5.27
N PRO A 83 3.00 0.00 5.28
CA PRO A 83 2.35 0.95 4.40
C PRO A 83 2.52 0.50 2.94
N HIS A 84 1.41 0.39 2.23
CA HIS A 84 1.43 -0.17 0.88
C HIS A 84 0.28 0.33 0.03
N ILE A 85 0.43 0.15 -1.28
CA ILE A 85 -0.64 0.29 -2.26
C ILE A 85 -0.98 -1.12 -2.77
N THR A 86 -2.21 -1.58 -2.54
CA THR A 86 -2.68 -2.82 -3.17
C THR A 86 -2.94 -2.56 -4.65
N ILE A 87 -2.29 -3.33 -5.52
CA ILE A 87 -2.39 -3.20 -6.99
C ILE A 87 -3.43 -4.16 -7.55
N ALA A 88 -3.31 -5.43 -7.21
CA ALA A 88 -4.17 -6.48 -7.76
C ALA A 88 -4.30 -7.65 -6.78
N ASN A 89 -5.41 -8.37 -6.86
CA ASN A 89 -5.65 -9.58 -6.09
C ASN A 89 -6.27 -10.66 -6.96
N ALA A 90 -5.97 -11.92 -6.67
CA ALA A 90 -6.67 -13.05 -7.25
C ALA A 90 -8.17 -13.01 -6.86
N PRO A 91 -9.08 -13.56 -7.68
CA PRO A 91 -10.50 -13.60 -7.36
C PRO A 91 -10.77 -14.21 -5.98
N GLY A 92 -11.49 -13.50 -5.12
CA GLY A 92 -11.82 -13.93 -3.77
C GLY A 92 -10.77 -13.62 -2.69
N VAL A 93 -9.59 -13.10 -3.07
CA VAL A 93 -8.56 -12.69 -2.11
C VAL A 93 -8.78 -11.23 -1.69
N PRO A 94 -8.85 -10.93 -0.37
CA PRO A 94 -9.02 -9.56 0.10
C PRO A 94 -7.72 -8.74 0.00
N PRO A 95 -7.81 -7.40 -0.16
CA PRO A 95 -6.64 -6.51 -0.14
C PRO A 95 -5.76 -6.62 1.11
N ALA A 96 -6.32 -7.06 2.24
CA ALA A 96 -5.58 -7.24 3.50
C ALA A 96 -4.39 -8.20 3.36
N HIS A 97 -4.44 -9.14 2.40
CA HIS A 97 -3.34 -10.05 2.09
C HIS A 97 -2.04 -9.32 1.67
N SER A 98 -2.14 -8.09 1.15
CA SER A 98 -0.96 -7.28 0.83
C SER A 98 -0.07 -6.98 2.04
N ASN A 99 -0.60 -7.01 3.27
CA ASN A 99 0.23 -6.92 4.48
C ASN A 99 1.06 -8.19 4.67
N GLU A 100 0.45 -9.37 4.53
CA GLU A 100 1.16 -10.66 4.62
C GLU A 100 2.26 -10.75 3.55
N LEU A 101 1.95 -10.31 2.32
CA LEU A 101 2.90 -10.28 1.21
C LEU A 101 4.14 -9.40 1.48
N LEU A 102 3.98 -8.37 2.33
CA LEU A 102 5.03 -7.42 2.68
C LEU A 102 5.65 -7.68 4.07
N ASP A 103 5.17 -8.70 4.78
CA ASP A 103 5.74 -9.13 6.04
C ASP A 103 7.03 -9.93 5.80
N ASP A 104 8.07 -9.64 6.58
CA ASP A 104 9.35 -10.34 6.50
C ASP A 104 9.22 -11.82 6.86
N SER A 105 8.16 -12.22 7.57
CA SER A 105 7.86 -13.64 7.83
C SER A 105 7.58 -14.44 6.55
N HIS A 106 7.28 -13.76 5.44
CA HIS A 106 7.06 -14.37 4.11
C HIS A 106 8.28 -14.25 3.19
N ALA A 107 9.44 -13.79 3.69
CA ALA A 107 10.63 -13.59 2.86
C ALA A 107 11.10 -14.87 2.14
N ASP A 108 10.94 -16.02 2.79
CA ASP A 108 11.36 -17.33 2.26
C ASP A 108 10.28 -18.05 1.43
N ASP A 109 9.12 -17.43 1.18
CA ASP A 109 8.09 -18.03 0.34
C ASP A 109 8.59 -18.10 -1.12
N PRO A 110 8.76 -19.31 -1.71
CA PRO A 110 9.27 -19.45 -3.06
C PRO A 110 8.30 -18.94 -4.13
N CYS A 111 7.02 -18.74 -3.79
CA CYS A 111 6.04 -18.13 -4.69
C CYS A 111 6.09 -16.60 -4.66
N ARG A 112 6.79 -16.01 -3.69
CA ARG A 112 6.90 -14.56 -3.54
C ARG A 112 8.04 -14.04 -4.39
N THR A 113 7.73 -13.01 -5.16
CA THR A 113 8.69 -12.24 -5.95
C THR A 113 8.70 -10.81 -5.45
N VAL A 114 9.89 -10.19 -5.40
CA VAL A 114 10.07 -8.79 -5.03
C VAL A 114 10.96 -8.15 -6.07
N ASP A 115 10.46 -7.09 -6.71
CA ASP A 115 11.22 -6.25 -7.62
C ASP A 115 11.47 -4.89 -6.98
N SER A 116 12.73 -4.45 -6.97
CA SER A 116 13.12 -3.19 -6.34
C SER A 116 12.86 -2.03 -7.28
N LEU A 117 12.16 -1.00 -6.79
CA LEU A 117 11.95 0.21 -7.57
C LEU A 117 13.22 1.08 -7.55
N PRO A 118 13.45 1.89 -8.59
CA PRO A 118 14.54 2.86 -8.59
C PRO A 118 14.49 3.76 -7.35
N ALA A 119 15.65 4.03 -6.76
CA ALA A 119 15.74 4.91 -5.59
C ALA A 119 15.12 6.28 -5.88
N GLY A 120 14.32 6.78 -4.94
CA GLY A 120 13.63 8.07 -5.10
C GLY A 120 12.36 8.02 -5.94
N THR A 121 11.85 6.83 -6.27
CA THR A 121 10.53 6.69 -6.89
C THR A 121 9.45 7.29 -5.98
N ARG A 122 8.75 8.31 -6.48
CA ARG A 122 7.79 9.09 -5.71
C ARG A 122 6.46 9.21 -6.43
N VAL A 123 5.39 9.15 -5.65
CA VAL A 123 4.02 9.46 -6.10
C VAL A 123 3.35 10.37 -5.10
N THR A 124 2.38 11.14 -5.55
CA THR A 124 1.62 12.05 -4.69
C THR A 124 0.19 11.56 -4.55
N GLY A 125 -0.33 11.59 -3.33
CA GLY A 125 -1.72 11.31 -3.00
C GLY A 125 -2.33 12.42 -2.15
N THR A 126 -3.65 12.51 -2.13
CA THR A 126 -4.37 13.41 -1.23
C THR A 126 -4.89 12.62 -0.05
N PHE A 127 -4.64 13.10 1.16
CA PHE A 127 -5.13 12.45 2.36
C PHE A 127 -6.63 12.69 2.54
N VAL A 128 -7.38 11.62 2.77
CA VAL A 128 -8.84 11.61 2.90
C VAL A 128 -9.29 10.62 3.96
N PHE A 129 -10.44 10.86 4.58
CA PHE A 129 -11.17 9.84 5.32
C PHE A 129 -12.10 9.08 4.37
N ARG A 130 -12.15 7.74 4.48
CA ARG A 130 -12.97 6.85 3.66
C ARG A 130 -13.77 5.88 4.52
#